data_AF-E9RWE3-F1
#
_entry.id   AF-E9RWE3-F1
#
_cell.length_a   1.000
_cell.length_b   1.000
_cell.length_c   1.000
_cell.angle_alpha   90.00
_cell.angle_beta   90.00
_cell.angle_gamma   90.00
#
_symmetry.space_group_name_H-M   'P 1'
#
loop_
_entity.id
_entity.type
_entity.pdbx_description
1 polymer ?
#
loop_
_entity_poly.entity_id
_entity_poly.type
_entity_poly.pdbx_seq_one_letter_code
_entity_poly.pdbx_strand_id
1 'polypeptide(L)'
;MAKKYGVQLVVRSSLNLEEGTTVKEVAKMEKMLISGVAGDKNTARISVLGVSDHPGVAFKIFHTLAKNNINVDIILQSVGREGTKDISFTVSQEDLKPALAILEEYQEPMTIREIKWEDTVAKISIVGAGMMSNPGVAAKLFESLYNNGININMISTSEIRITVLIDEKEIDKAMQAVHDGFGLGDV
;
A
#
# COMPACT_ATOMS: atom_id res chain seq x y z
N MET A 1 -2.95 14.57 -15.99
CA MET A 1 -3.14 15.74 -16.87
C MET A 1 -3.41 17.02 -16.08
N ALA A 2 -4.44 17.09 -15.22
CA ALA A 2 -4.75 18.31 -14.44
C ALA A 2 -3.54 18.92 -13.71
N LYS A 3 -2.82 18.12 -12.89
CA LYS A 3 -1.58 18.54 -12.24
C LYS A 3 -0.50 19.03 -13.22
N LYS A 4 -0.31 18.33 -14.35
CA LYS A 4 0.72 18.65 -15.35
C LYS A 4 0.47 19.99 -16.06
N TYR A 5 -0.79 20.40 -16.15
CA TYR A 5 -1.21 21.60 -16.88
C TYR A 5 -1.80 22.69 -15.96
N GLY A 6 -1.67 22.56 -14.64
CA GLY A 6 -2.20 23.53 -13.68
C GLY A 6 -3.73 23.73 -13.75
N VAL A 7 -4.47 22.71 -14.21
CA VAL A 7 -5.92 22.80 -14.35
C VAL A 7 -6.59 22.45 -13.02
N GLN A 8 -7.39 23.36 -12.49
CA GLN A 8 -8.23 23.12 -11.32
C GLN A 8 -9.33 22.11 -11.65
N LEU A 9 -9.49 21.10 -10.80
CA LEU A 9 -10.50 20.06 -10.98
C LEU A 9 -11.51 20.14 -9.84
N VAL A 10 -12.80 20.01 -10.14
CA VAL A 10 -13.87 19.95 -9.13
C VAL A 10 -14.66 18.66 -9.34
N VAL A 11 -14.70 17.81 -8.31
CA VAL A 11 -15.47 16.56 -8.31
C VAL A 11 -16.84 16.86 -7.70
N ARG A 12 -17.93 16.69 -8.46
CA ARG A 12 -19.30 16.97 -8.03
C ARG A 12 -20.19 15.75 -8.26
N SER A 13 -21.26 15.63 -7.47
CA SER A 13 -22.31 14.65 -7.73
C SER A 13 -23.21 15.14 -8.86
N SER A 14 -23.64 14.25 -9.75
CA SER A 14 -24.67 14.55 -10.75
C SER A 14 -26.08 14.58 -10.16
N LEU A 15 -26.23 14.16 -8.90
CA LEU A 15 -27.51 14.03 -8.21
C LEU A 15 -27.88 15.26 -7.37
N ASN A 16 -26.95 16.21 -7.19
CA ASN A 16 -27.18 17.43 -6.42
C ASN A 16 -26.38 18.61 -6.98
N LEU A 17 -26.62 19.80 -6.43
CA LEU A 17 -25.97 21.05 -6.83
C LEU A 17 -24.90 21.51 -5.84
N GLU A 18 -24.45 20.61 -4.95
CA GLU A 18 -23.40 20.92 -3.98
C GLU A 18 -22.08 21.29 -4.68
N GLU A 19 -21.26 22.12 -4.05
CA GLU A 19 -20.01 22.63 -4.64
C GLU A 19 -19.00 21.50 -4.92
N GLY A 20 -19.08 20.38 -4.19
CA GLY A 20 -18.24 19.20 -4.36
C GLY A 20 -16.81 19.41 -3.84
N THR A 21 -15.87 18.58 -4.30
CA THR A 21 -14.47 18.60 -3.85
C THR A 21 -13.58 19.29 -4.87
N THR A 22 -12.95 20.41 -4.48
CA THR A 22 -11.95 21.11 -5.31
C THR A 22 -10.56 20.49 -5.13
N VAL A 23 -9.97 20.01 -6.21
CA VAL A 23 -8.59 19.53 -6.31
C VAL A 23 -7.72 20.65 -6.91
N LYS A 24 -6.80 21.19 -6.11
CA LYS A 24 -5.88 22.29 -6.47
C LYS A 24 -4.45 22.01 -5.99
N GLU A 25 -3.46 22.66 -6.61
CA GLU A 25 -2.07 22.57 -6.18
C GLU A 25 -1.86 23.40 -4.89
N VAL A 26 -1.28 22.73 -3.87
CA VAL A 26 -0.92 23.20 -2.53
C VAL A 26 -1.55 24.55 -2.11
N ALA A 27 -2.72 24.48 -1.47
CA ALA A 27 -3.18 25.59 -0.64
C ALA A 27 -2.47 25.55 0.71
N LYS A 28 -2.26 26.70 1.34
CA LYS A 28 -2.02 26.78 2.79
C LYS A 28 -3.18 26.06 3.48
N MET A 29 -2.98 24.79 3.81
CA MET A 29 -3.97 23.98 4.52
C MET A 29 -3.93 24.38 5.99
N GLU A 30 -5.07 24.77 6.54
CA GLU A 30 -5.26 24.69 7.97
C GLU A 30 -5.13 23.22 8.39
N LYS A 31 -4.08 22.94 9.18
CA LYS A 31 -3.86 21.85 10.16
C LYS A 31 -4.49 20.45 10.00
N MET A 32 -5.02 20.03 8.85
CA MET A 32 -5.41 18.64 8.66
C MET A 32 -4.16 17.77 8.47
N LEU A 33 -3.88 16.92 9.47
CA LEU A 33 -2.75 16.00 9.47
C LEU A 33 -2.85 14.96 8.35
N ILE A 34 -4.07 14.49 8.08
CA ILE A 34 -4.41 13.60 6.97
C ILE A 34 -5.65 14.12 6.24
N SER A 35 -5.72 13.87 4.93
CA SER A 35 -6.82 14.26 4.06
C SER A 35 -7.82 13.14 3.78
N GLY A 36 -7.51 11.90 4.17
CA GLY A 36 -8.43 10.78 4.02
C GLY A 36 -7.82 9.41 4.34
N VAL A 37 -8.69 8.42 4.42
CA VAL A 37 -8.38 6.99 4.60
C VAL A 37 -8.94 6.25 3.38
N ALA A 38 -8.17 5.31 2.84
CA ALA A 38 -8.57 4.45 1.73
C ALA A 38 -8.32 2.99 2.07
N GLY A 39 -9.31 2.14 1.79
CA GLY A 39 -9.23 0.69 1.90
C GLY A 39 -9.24 0.03 0.53
N ASP A 40 -8.47 -1.04 0.36
CA ASP A 40 -8.43 -1.83 -0.87
C ASP A 40 -8.32 -3.33 -0.54
N LYS A 41 -9.38 -4.08 -0.86
CA LYS A 41 -9.47 -5.54 -0.70
C LYS A 41 -8.88 -6.29 -1.90
N ASN A 42 -8.70 -5.65 -3.06
CA ASN A 42 -8.18 -6.31 -4.25
C ASN A 42 -6.65 -6.37 -4.22
N THR A 43 -6.12 -7.16 -3.30
CA THR A 43 -4.68 -7.33 -3.16
C THR A 43 -4.36 -8.72 -2.64
N ALA A 44 -3.24 -9.25 -3.11
CA ALA A 44 -2.60 -10.41 -2.52
C ALA A 44 -1.13 -10.07 -2.25
N ARG A 45 -0.54 -10.71 -1.24
CA ARG A 45 0.87 -10.60 -0.91
C ARG A 45 1.62 -11.82 -1.43
N ILE A 46 2.77 -11.60 -2.04
CA ILE A 46 3.74 -12.63 -2.38
C ILE A 46 5.07 -12.27 -1.71
N SER A 47 5.74 -13.25 -1.12
CA SER A 47 7.05 -13.12 -0.49
C SER A 47 7.99 -14.16 -1.09
N VAL A 48 9.02 -13.70 -1.80
CA VAL A 48 10.13 -14.54 -2.24
C VAL A 48 11.26 -14.43 -1.21
N LEU A 49 11.55 -15.56 -0.57
CA LEU A 49 12.44 -15.62 0.58
C LEU A 49 13.81 -16.16 0.17
N GLY A 50 14.85 -15.65 0.84
CA GLY A 50 16.21 -16.14 0.70
C GLY A 50 16.83 -15.93 -0.69
N VAL A 51 16.40 -14.90 -1.42
CA VAL A 51 16.98 -14.55 -2.72
C VAL A 51 18.40 -14.04 -2.55
N SER A 52 19.31 -14.35 -3.48
CA SER A 52 20.71 -13.96 -3.35
C SER A 52 20.90 -12.43 -3.37
N ASP A 53 21.75 -11.91 -2.48
CA ASP A 53 22.02 -10.47 -2.36
C ASP A 53 23.12 -10.01 -3.33
N HIS A 54 22.83 -10.07 -4.63
CA HIS A 54 23.71 -9.53 -5.66
C HIS A 54 22.93 -8.77 -6.74
N PRO A 55 23.59 -7.86 -7.49
CA PRO A 55 22.94 -7.10 -8.55
C PRO A 55 22.20 -8.00 -9.56
N GLY A 56 21.01 -7.58 -9.95
CA GLY A 56 20.20 -8.22 -10.99
C GLY A 56 19.12 -9.20 -10.52
N VAL A 57 19.11 -9.65 -9.26
CA VAL A 57 18.10 -10.61 -8.78
C VAL A 57 16.70 -10.00 -8.76
N ALA A 58 16.53 -8.84 -8.12
CA ALA A 58 15.27 -8.10 -8.13
C ALA A 58 14.83 -7.76 -9.58
N PHE A 59 15.77 -7.36 -10.44
CA PHE A 59 15.47 -7.12 -11.86
C PHE A 59 14.90 -8.38 -12.52
N LYS A 60 15.51 -9.56 -12.36
CA LYS A 60 15.00 -10.81 -12.95
C LYS A 60 13.57 -11.08 -12.50
N ILE A 61 13.27 -10.96 -11.20
CA ILE A 61 11.93 -11.19 -10.64
C ILE A 61 10.91 -10.25 -11.29
N PHE A 62 11.11 -8.94 -11.15
CA PHE A 62 10.12 -7.96 -11.60
C PHE A 62 10.05 -7.84 -13.13
N HIS A 63 11.15 -8.06 -13.84
CA HIS A 63 11.16 -8.13 -15.31
C HIS A 63 10.35 -9.31 -15.83
N THR A 64 10.43 -10.46 -15.15
CA THR A 64 9.68 -11.67 -15.55
C THR A 64 8.20 -11.50 -15.28
N LEU A 65 7.82 -10.91 -14.14
CA LEU A 65 6.42 -10.56 -13.86
C LEU A 65 5.89 -9.54 -14.87
N ALA A 66 6.64 -8.48 -15.15
CA ALA A 66 6.24 -7.44 -16.11
C ALA A 66 6.09 -7.98 -17.54
N LYS A 67 6.96 -8.90 -17.99
CA LYS A 67 6.85 -9.57 -19.29
C LYS A 67 5.58 -10.39 -19.45
N ASN A 68 4.97 -10.81 -18.34
CA ASN A 68 3.72 -11.55 -18.30
C ASN A 68 2.52 -10.67 -17.90
N ASN A 69 2.65 -9.34 -18.02
CA ASN A 69 1.61 -8.36 -17.73
C ASN A 69 1.08 -8.35 -16.29
N ILE A 70 1.90 -8.80 -15.33
CA ILE A 70 1.54 -8.75 -13.90
C ILE A 70 1.97 -7.41 -13.32
N ASN A 71 1.00 -6.64 -12.81
CA ASN A 71 1.27 -5.38 -12.14
C ASN A 71 1.60 -5.61 -10.67
N VAL A 72 2.69 -4.99 -10.22
CA VAL A 72 3.12 -4.98 -8.82
C VAL A 72 2.88 -3.59 -8.24
N ASP A 73 2.32 -3.53 -7.04
CA ASP A 73 1.97 -2.28 -6.35
C ASP A 73 3.03 -1.91 -5.30
N ILE A 74 3.05 -2.63 -4.17
CA ILE A 74 4.03 -2.38 -3.09
C ILE A 74 5.20 -3.34 -3.26
N ILE A 75 6.43 -2.84 -3.11
CA ILE A 75 7.66 -3.65 -3.05
C ILE A 75 8.37 -3.34 -1.74
N LEU A 76 8.70 -4.39 -0.98
CA LEU A 76 9.36 -4.29 0.31
C LEU A 76 10.47 -5.33 0.40
N GLN A 77 11.70 -4.87 0.56
CA GLN A 77 12.87 -5.72 0.72
C GLN A 77 13.34 -5.70 2.17
N SER A 78 13.55 -6.89 2.76
CA SER A 78 14.03 -7.01 4.13
C SER A 78 15.53 -6.68 4.25
N VAL A 79 15.95 -6.35 5.47
CA VAL A 79 17.37 -6.39 5.83
C VAL A 79 17.81 -7.85 5.86
N GLY A 80 18.45 -8.27 4.77
CA GLY A 80 18.90 -9.63 4.55
C GLY A 80 19.80 -10.25 5.62
N ARG A 81 19.95 -11.56 5.56
CA ARG A 81 20.83 -12.37 6.43
C ARG A 81 21.60 -13.38 5.57
N GLU A 82 22.82 -13.71 5.98
CA GLU A 82 23.61 -14.78 5.35
C GLU A 82 23.78 -14.62 3.83
N GLY A 83 23.95 -13.38 3.35
CA GLY A 83 24.09 -13.08 1.91
C GLY A 83 22.81 -13.23 1.09
N THR A 84 21.65 -13.32 1.75
CA THR A 84 20.33 -13.37 1.11
C THR A 84 19.40 -12.27 1.60
N LYS A 85 18.38 -11.94 0.81
CA LYS A 85 17.32 -10.97 1.09
C LYS A 85 15.97 -11.65 0.94
N ASP A 86 14.96 -11.09 1.59
CA ASP A 86 13.57 -11.42 1.28
C ASP A 86 12.95 -10.24 0.56
N ILE A 87 12.18 -10.51 -0.50
CA ILE A 87 11.43 -9.49 -1.22
C ILE A 87 9.97 -9.87 -1.12
N SER A 88 9.18 -8.99 -0.50
CA SER A 88 7.73 -9.10 -0.47
C SER A 88 7.11 -8.03 -1.33
N PHE A 89 6.06 -8.37 -2.06
CA PHE A 89 5.36 -7.43 -2.90
C PHE A 89 3.88 -7.78 -2.99
N THR A 90 3.08 -6.82 -3.46
CA THR A 90 1.65 -7.02 -3.65
C THR A 90 1.26 -6.99 -5.13
N VAL A 91 0.28 -7.82 -5.47
CA VAL A 91 -0.36 -7.91 -6.79
C VAL A 91 -1.87 -7.84 -6.60
N SER A 92 -2.63 -7.68 -7.68
CA SER A 92 -4.09 -7.85 -7.64
C SER A 92 -4.46 -9.29 -7.29
N GLN A 93 -5.69 -9.55 -6.80
CA GLN A 93 -6.10 -10.93 -6.50
C GLN A 93 -6.15 -11.80 -7.77
N GLU A 94 -6.51 -11.22 -8.92
CA GLU A 94 -6.55 -11.93 -10.21
C GLU A 94 -5.16 -12.34 -10.70
N ASP A 95 -4.13 -11.54 -10.40
CA ASP A 95 -2.74 -11.79 -10.83
C ASP A 95 -2.01 -12.78 -9.91
N LEU A 96 -2.56 -13.13 -8.74
CA LEU A 96 -1.89 -13.99 -7.78
C LEU A 96 -1.50 -15.35 -8.36
N LYS A 97 -2.47 -16.08 -8.93
CA LYS A 97 -2.22 -17.43 -9.48
C LYS A 97 -1.24 -17.40 -10.66
N PRO A 98 -1.40 -16.52 -11.66
CA PRO A 98 -0.40 -16.35 -12.72
C PRO A 98 0.99 -16.03 -12.18
N ALA A 99 1.10 -15.12 -11.20
CA ALA A 99 2.38 -14.72 -10.61
C ALA A 99 3.07 -15.89 -9.91
N LEU A 100 2.34 -16.68 -9.13
CA LEU A 100 2.89 -17.85 -8.45
C LEU A 100 3.44 -18.88 -9.44
N ALA A 101 2.67 -19.21 -10.49
CA ALA A 101 3.11 -20.18 -11.50
C ALA A 101 4.44 -19.75 -12.17
N ILE A 102 4.58 -18.47 -12.48
CA ILE A 102 5.81 -17.91 -13.06
C ILE A 102 6.97 -17.94 -12.06
N LEU A 103 6.73 -17.56 -10.81
CA LEU A 103 7.79 -17.54 -9.80
C LEU A 103 8.28 -18.95 -9.47
N GLU A 104 7.38 -19.93 -9.47
CA GLU A 104 7.71 -21.36 -9.31
C GLU A 104 8.51 -21.89 -10.52
N GLU A 105 8.11 -21.55 -11.75
CA GLU A 105 8.85 -21.92 -12.97
C GLU A 105 10.29 -21.37 -12.96
N TYR A 106 10.47 -20.13 -12.48
CA TYR A 106 11.76 -19.46 -12.45
C TYR A 106 12.43 -19.45 -11.07
N GLN A 107 12.02 -20.35 -10.16
CA GLN A 107 12.48 -20.36 -8.78
C GLN A 107 14.01 -20.54 -8.67
N GLU A 108 14.57 -21.55 -9.34
CA GLU A 108 16.03 -21.79 -9.32
C GLU A 108 16.82 -20.69 -10.04
N PRO A 109 16.46 -20.25 -11.27
CA PRO A 109 17.16 -19.15 -11.96
C PRO A 109 17.19 -17.82 -11.20
N MET A 110 16.19 -17.60 -10.33
CA MET A 110 16.06 -16.42 -9.47
C MET A 110 16.64 -16.63 -8.07
N THR A 111 17.19 -17.83 -7.77
CA THR A 111 17.76 -18.20 -6.47
C THR A 111 16.77 -18.08 -5.31
N ILE A 112 15.48 -18.25 -5.59
CA ILE A 112 14.42 -18.15 -4.57
C ILE A 112 14.43 -19.44 -3.75
N ARG A 113 14.57 -19.33 -2.43
CA ARG A 113 14.53 -20.51 -1.54
C ARG A 113 13.11 -20.96 -1.27
N GLU A 114 12.22 -20.01 -1.01
CA GLU A 114 10.85 -20.28 -0.63
C GLU A 114 9.95 -19.17 -1.17
N ILE A 115 8.76 -19.53 -1.65
CA ILE A 115 7.71 -18.58 -2.05
C ILE A 115 6.57 -18.74 -1.05
N LYS A 116 6.20 -17.65 -0.38
CA LYS A 116 5.00 -17.56 0.46
C LYS A 116 4.01 -16.59 -0.17
N TRP A 117 2.74 -16.80 0.08
CA TRP A 117 1.70 -15.91 -0.37
C TRP A 117 0.52 -15.87 0.60
N GLU A 118 -0.27 -14.81 0.49
CA GLU A 118 -1.50 -14.62 1.26
C GLU A 118 -2.49 -13.81 0.43
N ASP A 119 -3.69 -14.35 0.21
CA ASP A 119 -4.77 -13.72 -0.55
C ASP A 119 -5.88 -13.14 0.34
N THR A 120 -5.86 -13.43 1.64
CA THR A 120 -6.80 -12.90 2.63
C THR A 120 -6.26 -11.65 3.32
N VAL A 121 -5.71 -10.72 2.54
CA VAL A 121 -5.12 -9.46 3.05
C VAL A 121 -5.77 -8.25 2.40
N ALA A 122 -5.82 -7.14 3.13
CA ALA A 122 -6.29 -5.86 2.64
C ALA A 122 -5.29 -4.74 2.93
N LYS A 123 -5.28 -3.72 2.06
CA LYS A 123 -4.55 -2.47 2.24
C LYS A 123 -5.42 -1.44 2.94
N ILE A 124 -4.88 -0.78 3.95
CA ILE A 124 -5.41 0.48 4.47
C ILE A 124 -4.34 1.54 4.33
N SER A 125 -4.72 2.67 3.74
CA SER A 125 -3.82 3.79 3.49
C SER A 125 -4.38 5.08 4.08
N ILE A 126 -3.57 5.78 4.87
CA ILE A 126 -3.82 7.18 5.20
C ILE A 126 -3.03 8.06 4.24
N VAL A 127 -3.66 9.13 3.74
CA VAL A 127 -3.03 10.08 2.82
C VAL A 127 -3.09 11.47 3.42
N GLY A 128 -1.99 12.23 3.36
CA GLY A 128 -1.95 13.61 3.86
C GLY A 128 -0.61 14.29 3.67
N ALA A 129 -0.64 15.55 3.23
CA ALA A 129 0.56 16.39 3.13
C ALA A 129 1.18 16.71 4.52
N GLY A 130 0.39 16.59 5.60
CA GLY A 130 0.85 16.80 6.97
C GLY A 130 1.75 15.70 7.52
N MET A 131 1.93 14.58 6.81
CA MET A 131 2.69 13.42 7.29
C MET A 131 4.18 13.70 7.49
N MET A 132 4.83 14.37 6.54
CA MET A 132 6.27 14.67 6.59
C MET A 132 6.63 15.62 7.74
N SER A 133 5.73 16.53 8.11
CA SER A 133 5.98 17.59 9.08
C SER A 133 5.45 17.31 10.49
N ASN A 134 4.77 16.17 10.70
CA ASN A 134 4.16 15.82 11.99
C ASN A 134 4.57 14.41 12.46
N PRO A 135 5.54 14.30 13.37
CA PRO A 135 6.08 13.01 13.83
C PRO A 135 5.09 12.11 14.62
N GLY A 136 3.82 12.52 14.80
CA GLY A 136 2.80 11.73 15.49
C GLY A 136 1.83 10.95 14.58
N VAL A 137 1.86 11.16 13.26
CA VAL A 137 0.86 10.56 12.35
C VAL A 137 0.94 9.04 12.32
N ALA A 138 2.14 8.48 12.17
CA ALA A 138 2.34 7.03 12.18
C ALA A 138 1.95 6.40 13.53
N ALA A 139 2.33 7.05 14.64
CA ALA A 139 2.00 6.59 15.98
C ALA A 139 0.47 6.49 16.18
N LYS A 140 -0.27 7.54 15.77
CA LYS A 140 -1.73 7.57 15.86
C LYS A 140 -2.41 6.47 15.02
N LEU A 141 -1.88 6.20 13.81
CA LEU A 141 -2.37 5.11 12.97
C LEU A 141 -2.20 3.76 13.68
N PHE A 142 -1.01 3.47 14.20
CA PHE A 142 -0.73 2.20 14.85
C PHE A 142 -1.50 2.06 16.17
N GLU A 143 -1.64 3.13 16.94
CA GLU A 143 -2.48 3.17 18.15
C GLU A 143 -3.95 2.85 17.83
N SER A 144 -4.50 3.43 16.75
CA SER A 144 -5.89 3.20 16.33
C SER A 144 -6.15 1.73 16.00
N LEU A 145 -5.19 1.07 15.31
CA LEU A 145 -5.27 -0.35 14.99
C LEU A 145 -5.06 -1.24 16.23
N TYR A 146 -4.07 -0.91 17.06
CA TYR A 146 -3.74 -1.63 18.29
C TYR A 146 -4.93 -1.66 19.27
N ASN A 147 -5.57 -0.51 19.52
CA ASN A 147 -6.71 -0.39 20.43
C ASN A 147 -7.93 -1.21 19.96
N ASN A 148 -7.96 -1.58 18.68
CA ASN A 148 -8.99 -2.41 18.07
C ASN A 148 -8.56 -3.86 17.86
N GLY A 149 -7.37 -4.26 18.34
CA GLY A 149 -6.86 -5.63 18.22
C GLY A 149 -6.53 -6.05 16.79
N ILE A 150 -6.26 -5.09 15.90
CA ILE A 150 -5.95 -5.37 14.49
C ILE A 150 -4.44 -5.52 14.33
N ASN A 151 -4.00 -6.70 13.89
CA ASN A 151 -2.60 -6.98 13.62
C ASN A 151 -2.15 -6.40 12.28
N ILE A 152 -0.90 -5.95 12.20
CA ILE A 152 -0.28 -5.41 10.98
C ILE A 152 0.68 -6.44 10.39
N ASN A 153 0.44 -6.87 9.16
CA ASN A 153 1.25 -7.86 8.43
C ASN A 153 2.42 -7.20 7.68
N MET A 154 2.24 -5.96 7.22
CA MET A 154 3.22 -5.21 6.44
C MET A 154 2.97 -3.71 6.57
N ILE A 155 4.04 -2.90 6.55
CA ILE A 155 3.98 -1.44 6.56
C ILE A 155 4.77 -0.92 5.36
N SER A 156 4.17 -0.06 4.56
CA SER A 156 4.81 0.68 3.47
C SER A 156 4.52 2.17 3.65
N THR A 157 5.48 3.02 3.29
CA THR A 157 5.34 4.47 3.47
C THR A 157 5.95 5.25 2.30
N SER A 158 5.39 6.42 2.04
CA SER A 158 5.89 7.47 1.15
C SER A 158 5.78 8.82 1.87
N GLU A 159 6.21 9.90 1.22
CA GLU A 159 6.18 11.25 1.81
C GLU A 159 4.80 11.70 2.31
N ILE A 160 3.72 11.20 1.69
CA ILE A 160 2.34 11.64 1.96
C ILE A 160 1.38 10.49 2.22
N ARG A 161 1.87 9.25 2.34
CA ARG A 161 1.01 8.06 2.50
C ARG A 161 1.70 7.01 3.37
N ILE A 162 0.98 6.49 4.35
CA ILE A 162 1.32 5.24 5.05
C ILE A 162 0.27 4.23 4.65
N THR A 163 0.72 3.08 4.17
CA THR A 163 -0.11 1.93 3.84
C THR A 163 0.26 0.77 4.75
N VAL A 164 -0.74 0.17 5.38
CA VAL A 164 -0.61 -1.05 6.17
C VAL A 164 -1.37 -2.18 5.49
N LEU A 165 -0.83 -3.39 5.60
CA LEU A 165 -1.48 -4.60 5.16
C LEU A 165 -1.99 -5.35 6.41
N ILE A 166 -3.26 -5.71 6.42
CA ILE A 166 -3.97 -6.37 7.53
C ILE A 166 -4.79 -7.56 7.00
N ASP A 167 -5.38 -8.37 7.88
CA ASP A 167 -6.37 -9.38 7.48
C ASP A 167 -7.57 -8.71 6.81
N GLU A 168 -7.99 -9.23 5.65
CA GLU A 168 -9.11 -8.70 4.87
C GLU A 168 -10.40 -8.59 5.70
N LYS A 169 -10.63 -9.52 6.63
CA LYS A 169 -11.84 -9.55 7.48
C LYS A 169 -11.93 -8.36 8.43
N GLU A 170 -10.80 -7.75 8.78
CA GLU A 170 -10.73 -6.64 9.72
C GLU A 170 -10.84 -5.26 9.04
N ILE A 171 -10.89 -5.19 7.70
CA ILE A 171 -10.76 -3.92 6.98
C ILE A 171 -11.85 -2.90 7.32
N ASP A 172 -13.10 -3.32 7.45
CA ASP A 172 -14.20 -2.38 7.73
C ASP A 172 -14.06 -1.79 9.14
N LYS A 173 -13.67 -2.62 10.12
CA LYS A 173 -13.35 -2.21 11.49
C LYS A 173 -12.12 -1.30 11.53
N ALA A 174 -11.09 -1.65 10.78
CA ALA A 174 -9.85 -0.90 10.72
C ALA A 174 -10.03 0.46 10.04
N MET A 175 -10.82 0.54 8.97
CA MET A 175 -11.21 1.79 8.33
C MET A 175 -11.93 2.72 9.31
N GLN A 176 -12.92 2.19 10.04
CA GLN A 176 -13.64 2.95 11.06
C GLN A 176 -12.70 3.43 12.18
N ALA A 177 -11.88 2.53 12.72
CA ALA A 177 -10.94 2.84 13.79
C ALA A 177 -9.95 3.96 13.41
N VAL A 178 -9.41 3.89 12.19
CA VAL A 178 -8.48 4.91 11.69
C VAL A 178 -9.24 6.21 11.40
N HIS A 179 -10.43 6.14 10.82
CA HIS A 179 -11.24 7.32 10.55
C HIS A 179 -11.58 8.10 11.84
N ASP A 180 -12.03 7.40 12.87
CA ASP A 180 -12.35 7.97 14.19
C ASP A 180 -11.09 8.44 14.91
N GLY A 181 -10.02 7.64 14.85
CA GLY A 181 -8.72 7.97 15.42
C GLY A 181 -8.19 9.30 14.89
N PHE A 182 -8.44 9.63 13.62
CA PHE A 182 -8.03 10.91 13.03
C PHE A 182 -9.10 12.00 13.03
N GLY A 183 -10.32 11.73 13.55
CA GLY A 183 -11.40 12.71 13.63
C GLY A 183 -11.94 13.14 12.28
N LEU A 184 -11.98 12.24 11.30
CA LEU A 184 -12.40 12.55 9.92
C LEU A 184 -13.92 12.55 9.70
N GLY A 185 -14.70 12.17 10.72
CA GLY A 185 -16.17 12.06 10.64
C GLY A 185 -16.97 13.27 11.11
N ASP A 186 -16.30 14.30 11.63
CA ASP A 186 -16.95 15.53 12.08
C ASP A 186 -16.67 16.69 11.10
N VAL A 187 -17.26 16.62 9.90
CA VAL A 187 -17.39 17.76 8.97
C VAL A 187 -18.72 17.69 8.23
#